data_AF-A0A936H3E2-F1
#
_entry.id   AF-A0A936H3E2-F1
#
_cell.length_a   1.000
_cell.length_b   1.000
_cell.length_c   1.000
_cell.angle_alpha   90.00
_cell.angle_beta   90.00
_cell.angle_gamma   90.00
#
_symmetry.space_group_name_H-M   'P 1'
#
loop_
_entity.id
_entity.type
_entity.pdbx_description
1 polymer ?
#
loop_
_entity_poly.entity_id
_entity_poly.type
_entity_poly.pdbx_seq_one_letter_code
_entity_poly.pdbx_strand_id
1 'polypeptide(L)'
;MSQNYLRRHLTGFGPGRAMGLNLGGLLQASERRVAINYNLGVFTPPYLSRNGITTGNRFSPVWAGRLAVSLGDPEWERYALNYNLNFYNQRKGVTFALNGAWQGQTDVFRSSGALAADLLFNWGPWNIDGEINRLWREGEQPGGGNGPLAVQSVEYTGHVRGSYNWVVGGKAFLEPTFMLMFFDGPMDVQGQADAAALKMSAGSEKTLDAGLNWHLQQRRLKLLLHYTWRLGDAGAAGDGAQVNMYFTESGVGAIRRGNWLGLGMHAIF
;
A
#
# COMPACT_ATOMS: atom_id res chain seq x y z
N MET A 1 -0.67 -0.16 6.94
CA MET A 1 -1.58 -1.32 6.75
C MET A 1 -2.22 -1.29 5.36
N SER A 2 -2.61 -0.13 4.83
CA SER A 2 -3.10 0.04 3.44
C SER A 2 -2.26 -0.69 2.38
N GLN A 3 -0.94 -0.49 2.41
CA GLN A 3 0.03 -1.12 1.52
C GLN A 3 0.01 -2.65 1.52
N ASN A 4 -0.42 -3.29 2.62
CA ASN A 4 -0.43 -4.74 2.70
C ASN A 4 -1.57 -5.34 1.87
N TYR A 5 -2.72 -4.65 1.77
CA TYR A 5 -3.80 -5.03 0.85
C TYR A 5 -3.32 -5.02 -0.61
N LEU A 6 -2.67 -3.94 -1.04
CA LEU A 6 -2.06 -3.85 -2.38
C LEU A 6 -1.03 -4.96 -2.62
N ARG A 7 -0.11 -5.20 -1.66
CA ARG A 7 0.92 -6.23 -1.79
C ARG A 7 0.34 -7.64 -1.89
N ARG A 8 -0.66 -7.97 -1.07
CA ARG A 8 -1.39 -9.25 -1.14
C ARG A 8 -2.17 -9.37 -2.45
N HIS A 9 -2.76 -8.29 -2.93
CA HIS A 9 -3.46 -8.27 -4.21
C HIS A 9 -2.52 -8.53 -5.41
N LEU A 10 -1.30 -7.98 -5.40
CA LEU A 10 -0.39 -8.17 -6.52
C LEU A 10 0.44 -9.45 -6.45
N THR A 11 0.78 -9.91 -5.25
CA THR A 11 1.76 -11.01 -5.07
C THR A 11 1.25 -12.19 -4.26
N GLY A 12 0.09 -12.06 -3.63
CA GLY A 12 -0.54 -13.07 -2.77
C GLY A 12 -0.05 -13.09 -1.32
N PHE A 13 0.91 -12.24 -0.93
CA PHE A 13 1.45 -12.24 0.43
C PHE A 13 1.89 -10.85 0.92
N GLY A 14 1.95 -10.67 2.25
CA GLY A 14 2.09 -9.35 2.90
C GLY A 14 3.40 -8.58 2.61
N PRO A 15 4.57 -9.24 2.53
CA PRO A 15 5.81 -8.58 2.12
C PRO A 15 5.81 -8.00 0.70
N GLY A 16 4.98 -8.52 -0.22
CA GLY A 16 4.85 -7.93 -1.56
C GLY A 16 6.04 -8.13 -2.50
N ARG A 17 6.90 -9.13 -2.25
CA ARG A 17 8.14 -9.31 -3.04
C ARG A 17 7.89 -10.22 -4.24
N ALA A 18 8.30 -9.78 -5.43
CA ALA A 18 8.28 -10.60 -6.63
C ALA A 18 9.59 -10.39 -7.39
N MET A 19 10.09 -11.45 -8.04
CA MET A 19 11.24 -11.35 -8.92
C MET A 19 10.81 -10.75 -10.26
N GLY A 20 11.66 -9.96 -10.89
CA GLY A 20 11.32 -9.32 -12.15
C GLY A 20 12.39 -8.38 -12.66
N LEU A 21 12.05 -7.69 -13.74
CA LEU A 21 12.86 -6.63 -14.35
C LEU A 21 12.09 -5.32 -14.25
N ASN A 22 12.79 -4.25 -13.89
CA ASN A 22 12.24 -2.90 -13.82
C ASN A 22 13.17 -1.94 -14.57
N LEU A 23 12.61 -1.21 -15.53
CA LEU A 23 13.25 -0.11 -16.21
C LEU A 23 12.65 1.19 -15.71
N GLY A 24 13.49 2.12 -15.29
CA GLY A 24 13.04 3.43 -14.85
C GLY A 24 14.05 4.51 -15.16
N GLY A 25 13.59 5.75 -15.06
CA GLY A 25 14.38 6.92 -15.36
C GLY A 25 13.88 8.16 -14.64
N LEU A 26 14.71 9.19 -14.66
CA LEU A 26 14.43 10.51 -14.11
C LEU A 26 14.78 11.55 -15.16
N LEU A 27 13.79 12.28 -15.63
CA LEU A 27 13.94 13.42 -16.54
C LEU A 27 13.80 14.69 -15.71
N GLN A 28 14.75 15.61 -15.85
CA GLN A 28 14.73 16.89 -15.13
C GLN A 28 14.91 18.03 -16.12
N ALA A 29 14.10 19.07 -15.98
CA ALA A 29 14.37 20.33 -16.66
C ALA A 29 15.69 20.92 -16.14
N SER A 30 16.40 21.65 -17.00
CA SER A 30 17.68 22.30 -16.68
C SER A 30 17.60 23.23 -15.45
N GLU A 31 16.44 23.83 -15.18
CA GLU A 31 16.20 24.67 -14.01
C GLU A 31 15.63 23.92 -12.80
N ARG A 32 15.50 22.59 -12.85
CA ARG A 32 14.96 21.72 -11.79
C ARG A 32 13.55 22.06 -11.27
N ARG A 33 12.80 22.93 -11.96
CA ARG A 33 11.42 23.30 -11.56
C ARG A 33 10.40 22.18 -11.77
N VAL A 34 10.69 21.29 -12.71
CA VAL A 34 9.85 20.14 -13.06
C VAL A 34 10.74 18.92 -13.24
N ALA A 35 10.36 17.82 -12.62
CA ALA A 35 10.99 16.52 -12.79
C ALA A 35 9.94 15.43 -13.04
N ILE A 36 10.28 14.49 -13.91
CA ILE A 36 9.44 13.34 -14.23
C ILE A 36 10.21 12.07 -13.89
N ASN A 37 9.65 11.26 -12.98
CA ASN A 37 10.16 9.94 -12.65
C ASN A 37 9.21 8.89 -13.25
N TYR A 38 9.76 7.91 -13.96
CA TYR A 38 8.97 6.82 -14.52
C TYR A 38 9.61 5.49 -14.20
N ASN A 39 8.77 4.48 -13.98
CA ASN A 39 9.15 3.09 -13.80
C ASN A 39 8.15 2.20 -14.56
N LEU A 40 8.66 1.16 -15.19
CA LEU A 40 7.89 0.10 -15.82
C LEU A 40 8.61 -1.21 -15.55
N GLY A 41 7.88 -2.20 -15.05
CA GLY A 41 8.43 -3.50 -14.74
C GLY A 41 7.48 -4.65 -15.02
N VAL A 42 8.08 -5.82 -15.15
CA VAL A 42 7.42 -7.11 -15.30
C VAL A 42 7.92 -8.05 -14.22
N PHE A 43 7.00 -8.68 -13.51
CA PHE A 43 7.29 -9.45 -12.31
C PHE A 43 6.57 -10.80 -12.30
N THR A 44 7.21 -11.79 -11.70
CA THR A 44 6.71 -13.15 -11.50
C THR A 44 6.32 -13.31 -10.03
N PRO A 45 5.04 -13.14 -9.67
CA PRO A 45 4.61 -13.30 -8.28
C PRO A 45 4.59 -14.79 -7.86
N PRO A 46 4.91 -15.09 -6.60
CA PRO A 46 5.09 -16.48 -6.14
C PRO A 46 3.81 -17.23 -5.78
N TYR A 47 2.67 -16.55 -5.56
CA TYR A 47 1.41 -17.17 -5.14
C TYR A 47 0.30 -16.96 -6.17
N LEU A 48 0.17 -17.88 -7.12
CA LEU A 48 -0.91 -17.82 -8.14
C LEU A 48 -1.72 -19.11 -8.28
N SER A 49 -1.57 -20.06 -7.37
CA SER A 49 -2.36 -21.29 -7.34
C SER A 49 -3.46 -21.27 -6.27
N ARG A 50 -4.46 -22.14 -6.42
CA ARG A 50 -5.51 -22.32 -5.42
C ARG A 50 -5.01 -22.95 -4.10
N ASN A 51 -3.87 -23.66 -4.12
CA ASN A 51 -3.40 -24.54 -3.03
C ASN A 51 -1.92 -24.32 -2.61
N GLY A 52 -1.43 -23.08 -2.55
CA GLY A 52 -0.13 -22.76 -1.93
C GLY A 52 0.92 -22.16 -2.87
N ILE A 53 2.20 -22.38 -2.53
CA ILE A 53 3.40 -21.77 -3.17
C ILE A 53 3.71 -22.46 -4.51
N THR A 54 2.83 -22.31 -5.48
CA THR A 54 3.07 -22.74 -6.87
C THR A 54 2.45 -21.74 -7.84
N THR A 55 3.00 -21.66 -9.06
CA THR A 55 2.51 -20.82 -10.16
C THR A 55 1.19 -21.32 -10.75
N GLY A 56 0.72 -22.50 -10.36
CA GLY A 56 -0.51 -23.09 -10.86
C GLY A 56 -0.39 -23.64 -12.29
N ASN A 57 -1.51 -24.06 -12.87
CA ASN A 57 -1.61 -24.53 -14.26
C ASN A 57 -1.61 -23.36 -15.25
N ARG A 58 -2.13 -22.20 -14.84
CA ARG A 58 -2.13 -20.96 -15.61
C ARG A 58 -1.30 -19.90 -14.92
N PHE A 59 -0.39 -19.31 -15.68
CA PHE A 59 0.51 -18.26 -15.22
C PHE A 59 0.42 -17.03 -16.12
N SER A 60 0.40 -15.85 -15.50
CA SER A 60 0.57 -14.56 -16.17
C SER A 60 1.45 -13.66 -15.31
N PRO A 61 2.46 -12.98 -15.87
CA PRO A 61 3.27 -12.03 -15.11
C PRO A 61 2.46 -10.79 -14.75
N VAL A 62 2.90 -10.10 -13.71
CA VAL A 62 2.38 -8.79 -13.32
C VAL A 62 3.16 -7.72 -14.05
N TRP A 63 2.47 -6.89 -14.81
CA TRP A 63 2.99 -5.64 -15.33
C TRP A 63 2.69 -4.55 -14.33
N ALA A 64 3.68 -3.74 -13.96
CA ALA A 64 3.49 -2.61 -13.07
C ALA A 64 4.22 -1.38 -13.59
N GLY A 65 3.60 -0.21 -13.45
CA GLY A 65 4.15 1.06 -13.88
C GLY A 65 3.85 2.16 -12.89
N ARG A 66 4.74 3.15 -12.86
CA ARG A 66 4.60 4.39 -12.10
C ARG A 66 5.06 5.55 -12.96
N LEU A 67 4.28 6.62 -12.98
CA LEU A 67 4.68 7.91 -13.51
C LEU A 67 4.46 8.97 -12.43
N ALA A 68 5.48 9.75 -12.13
CA ALA A 68 5.42 10.81 -11.14
C ALA A 68 5.97 12.12 -11.70
N VAL A 69 5.29 13.21 -11.37
CA VAL A 69 5.67 14.56 -11.75
C VAL A 69 5.88 15.39 -10.49
N SER A 70 7.10 15.87 -10.30
CA SER A 70 7.47 16.78 -9.23
C SER A 70 7.52 18.21 -9.73
N LEU A 71 6.95 19.13 -8.96
CA LEU A 71 7.04 20.58 -9.12
C LEU A 71 7.83 21.18 -7.95
N GLY A 72 8.76 22.08 -8.25
CA GLY A 72 9.76 22.56 -7.28
C GLY A 72 10.88 21.54 -7.12
N ASP A 73 11.40 21.39 -5.90
CA ASP A 73 12.50 20.47 -5.64
C ASP A 73 12.08 19.01 -5.95
N PRO A 74 12.84 18.27 -6.78
CA PRO A 74 12.52 16.88 -7.08
C PRO A 74 12.69 16.00 -5.84
N GLU A 75 12.02 14.85 -5.83
CA GLU A 75 12.23 13.84 -4.78
C GLU A 75 13.69 13.34 -4.74
N TRP A 76 14.38 13.33 -5.88
CA TRP A 76 15.79 12.97 -6.00
C TRP A 76 16.49 13.79 -7.06
N GLU A 77 17.80 14.00 -6.87
CA GLU A 77 18.66 14.59 -7.90
C GLU A 77 19.09 13.58 -8.96
N ARG A 78 19.08 12.28 -8.62
CA ARG A 78 19.44 11.17 -9.50
C ARG A 78 18.40 10.08 -9.37
N TYR A 79 18.24 9.28 -10.42
CA TYR A 79 17.31 8.15 -10.38
C TYR A 79 17.63 7.20 -9.23
N ALA A 80 16.62 6.89 -8.43
CA ALA A 80 16.65 5.95 -7.33
C ALA A 80 15.28 5.29 -7.18
N LEU A 81 15.26 4.11 -6.57
CA LEU A 81 14.03 3.34 -6.29
C LEU A 81 13.55 3.50 -4.83
N ASN A 82 14.25 4.31 -4.03
CA ASN A 82 13.95 4.50 -2.60
C ASN A 82 13.13 5.78 -2.38
N TYR A 83 11.93 5.64 -1.83
CA TYR A 83 11.03 6.75 -1.56
C TYR A 83 11.22 7.28 -0.13
N ASN A 84 11.63 8.55 -0.04
CA ASN A 84 11.74 9.26 1.24
C ASN A 84 10.49 10.12 1.44
N LEU A 85 9.97 10.15 2.66
CA LEU A 85 8.76 10.91 2.97
C LEU A 85 9.07 12.18 3.77
N ASN A 86 10.13 12.16 4.58
CA ASN A 86 10.60 13.30 5.36
C ASN A 86 11.97 13.76 4.84
N PHE A 87 12.04 15.02 4.43
CA PHE A 87 13.24 15.65 3.86
C PHE A 87 13.92 16.63 4.85
N TYR A 88 13.61 16.57 6.14
CA TYR A 88 14.27 17.34 7.20
C TYR A 88 14.38 18.83 6.90
N ASN A 89 13.30 19.39 6.36
CA ASN A 89 13.13 20.80 6.01
C ASN A 89 13.91 21.26 4.76
N GLN A 90 14.55 20.34 4.05
CA GLN A 90 15.39 20.67 2.89
C GLN A 90 14.60 20.78 1.60
N ARG A 91 13.51 20.02 1.44
CA ARG A 91 12.72 19.97 0.21
C ARG A 91 11.58 21.00 0.24
N LYS A 92 11.42 21.70 -0.89
CA LYS A 92 10.25 22.53 -1.22
C LYS A 92 9.67 22.11 -2.56
N GLY A 93 8.74 21.17 -2.52
CA GLY A 93 8.13 20.66 -3.72
C GLY A 93 6.90 19.79 -3.45
N VAL A 94 6.16 19.55 -4.52
CA VAL A 94 5.03 18.63 -4.54
C VAL A 94 5.24 17.62 -5.64
N THR A 95 4.91 16.35 -5.37
CA THR A 95 4.88 15.31 -6.38
C THR A 95 3.49 14.69 -6.45
N PHE A 96 3.02 14.49 -7.67
CA PHE A 96 1.86 13.66 -7.96
C PHE A 96 2.33 12.42 -8.70
N ALA A 97 1.81 11.25 -8.33
CA ALA A 97 2.11 10.02 -9.05
C ALA A 97 0.85 9.26 -9.41
N LEU A 98 0.91 8.56 -10.54
CA LEU A 98 -0.05 7.57 -10.96
C LEU A 98 0.66 6.23 -11.05
N ASN A 99 0.06 5.21 -10.45
CA ASN A 99 0.56 3.85 -10.47
C ASN A 99 -0.50 2.94 -11.09
N GLY A 100 -0.05 1.92 -11.80
CA GLY A 100 -0.92 0.91 -12.36
C GLY A 100 -0.25 -0.44 -12.33
N ALA A 101 -1.04 -1.48 -12.10
CA ALA A 101 -0.60 -2.84 -12.28
C ALA A 101 -1.70 -3.68 -12.93
N TRP A 102 -1.28 -4.64 -13.76
CA TRP A 102 -2.19 -5.56 -14.43
C TRP A 102 -1.58 -6.95 -14.51
N GLN A 103 -2.43 -7.95 -14.36
CA GLN A 103 -2.08 -9.36 -14.50
C GLN A 103 -3.20 -10.08 -15.24
N GLY A 104 -2.80 -10.92 -16.19
CA GLY A 104 -3.72 -11.76 -16.95
C GLY A 104 -4.15 -13.00 -16.18
N GLN A 105 -4.58 -14.02 -16.92
CA GLN A 105 -5.23 -15.19 -16.35
C GLN A 105 -4.32 -16.05 -15.47
N THR A 106 -4.88 -16.55 -14.37
CA THR A 106 -4.28 -17.50 -13.43
C THR A 106 -5.28 -18.61 -13.08
N ASP A 107 -4.95 -19.46 -12.11
CA ASP A 107 -5.90 -20.46 -11.59
C ASP A 107 -7.00 -19.85 -10.70
N VAL A 108 -6.80 -18.60 -10.24
CA VAL A 108 -7.70 -17.90 -9.32
C VAL A 108 -8.62 -16.92 -10.07
N PHE A 109 -8.10 -16.19 -11.05
CA PHE A 109 -8.82 -15.14 -11.75
C PHE A 109 -8.50 -15.12 -13.25
N ARG A 110 -9.36 -14.48 -14.05
CA ARG A 110 -9.14 -14.19 -15.47
C ARG A 110 -8.34 -12.91 -15.68
N SER A 111 -8.59 -11.90 -14.84
CA SER A 111 -7.87 -10.64 -14.86
C SER A 111 -7.75 -10.10 -13.44
N SER A 112 -6.66 -9.37 -13.18
CA SER A 112 -6.42 -8.67 -11.92
C SER A 112 -5.76 -7.33 -12.23
N GLY A 113 -6.16 -6.28 -11.54
CA GLY A 113 -5.55 -4.97 -11.72
C GLY A 113 -5.58 -4.11 -10.48
N ALA A 114 -4.71 -3.11 -10.48
CA ALA A 114 -4.63 -2.07 -9.47
C ALA A 114 -4.35 -0.73 -10.14
N LEU A 115 -4.97 0.33 -9.63
CA LEU A 115 -4.66 1.72 -10.00
C LEU A 115 -4.49 2.53 -8.73
N ALA A 116 -3.49 3.39 -8.68
CA ALA A 116 -3.25 4.26 -7.54
C ALA A 116 -2.92 5.68 -7.96
N ALA A 117 -3.27 6.62 -7.09
CA ALA A 117 -2.85 8.00 -7.17
C ALA A 117 -2.18 8.41 -5.86
N ASP A 118 -1.00 9.02 -5.97
CA ASP A 118 -0.17 9.41 -4.83
C ASP A 118 0.07 10.93 -4.83
N LEU A 119 0.24 11.46 -3.62
CA LEU A 119 0.68 12.83 -3.36
C LEU A 119 1.85 12.78 -2.38
N LEU A 120 2.89 13.58 -2.66
CA LEU A 120 3.96 13.87 -1.71
C LEU A 120 4.29 15.37 -1.73
N PHE A 121 3.94 16.05 -0.65
CA PHE A 121 4.19 17.45 -0.43
C PHE A 121 5.20 17.65 0.69
N ASN A 122 6.25 18.42 0.42
CA ASN A 122 7.20 18.88 1.44
C ASN A 122 7.44 20.36 1.24
N TRP A 123 7.29 21.16 2.30
CA TRP A 123 7.57 22.59 2.24
C TRP A 123 8.14 23.09 3.55
N GLY A 124 9.48 23.07 3.65
CA GLY A 124 10.16 23.34 4.91
C GLY A 124 9.72 22.33 5.97
N PRO A 125 9.15 22.75 7.12
CA PRO A 125 8.81 21.83 8.20
C PRO A 125 7.61 20.92 7.90
N TRP A 126 6.79 21.24 6.91
CA TRP A 126 5.59 20.45 6.59
C TRP A 126 5.92 19.26 5.70
N ASN A 127 5.38 18.09 6.05
CA ASN A 127 5.38 16.90 5.20
C ASN A 127 3.96 16.33 5.15
N ILE A 128 3.43 16.12 3.94
CA ILE A 128 2.13 15.48 3.72
C ILE A 128 2.33 14.44 2.62
N ASP A 129 1.86 13.22 2.87
CA ASP A 129 1.79 12.19 1.85
C ASP A 129 0.45 11.46 1.89
N GLY A 130 0.05 10.92 0.75
CA GLY A 130 -1.14 10.11 0.68
C GLY A 130 -1.17 9.27 -0.58
N GLU A 131 -1.94 8.20 -0.51
CA GLU A 131 -2.14 7.26 -1.60
C GLU A 131 -3.57 6.73 -1.53
N ILE A 132 -4.23 6.61 -2.68
CA ILE A 132 -5.48 5.87 -2.82
C ILE A 132 -5.33 4.83 -3.92
N ASN A 133 -5.74 3.60 -3.63
CA ASN A 133 -5.72 2.48 -4.56
C ASN A 133 -7.13 1.99 -4.82
N ARG A 134 -7.39 1.61 -6.07
CA ARG A 134 -8.50 0.76 -6.48
C ARG A 134 -7.92 -0.57 -6.95
N LEU A 135 -8.38 -1.66 -6.34
CA LEU A 135 -7.97 -3.03 -6.65
C LEU A 135 -9.16 -3.78 -7.22
N TRP A 136 -8.96 -4.61 -8.24
CA TRP A 136 -10.05 -5.43 -8.78
C TRP A 136 -9.57 -6.76 -9.33
N ARG A 137 -10.46 -7.76 -9.33
CA ARG A 137 -10.31 -9.02 -10.06
C ARG A 137 -11.62 -9.44 -10.68
N GLU A 138 -11.50 -10.18 -11.77
CA GLU A 138 -12.61 -10.83 -12.46
C GLU A 138 -12.25 -12.29 -12.72
N GLY A 139 -13.23 -13.18 -12.63
CA GLY A 139 -13.00 -14.60 -12.82
C GLY A 139 -14.29 -15.37 -13.02
N GLU A 140 -14.18 -16.68 -12.90
CA GLU A 140 -15.27 -17.62 -13.08
C GLU A 140 -15.23 -18.68 -11.99
N GLN A 141 -16.40 -18.99 -11.42
CA GLN A 141 -16.61 -20.13 -10.53
C GLN A 141 -17.37 -21.24 -11.25
N PRO A 142 -17.19 -22.51 -10.86
CA PRO A 142 -18.09 -23.58 -11.32
C PRO A 142 -19.52 -23.25 -10.88
N GLY A 143 -20.41 -23.01 -11.84
CA GLY A 143 -21.85 -22.90 -11.54
C GLY A 143 -22.49 -24.28 -11.53
N GLY A 144 -23.52 -24.45 -10.70
CA GLY A 144 -24.33 -25.66 -10.71
C GLY A 144 -25.13 -25.75 -12.02
N GLY A 145 -24.97 -26.83 -12.77
CA GLY A 145 -25.80 -27.23 -13.92
C GLY A 145 -25.81 -26.32 -15.16
N ASN A 146 -25.56 -25.02 -15.02
CA ASN A 146 -25.77 -23.97 -16.02
C ASN A 146 -24.47 -23.32 -16.52
N GLY A 147 -23.33 -24.00 -16.34
CA GLY A 147 -22.01 -23.50 -16.75
C GLY A 147 -21.35 -22.60 -15.70
N PRO A 148 -20.16 -22.04 -16.00
CA PRO A 148 -19.43 -21.19 -15.07
C PRO A 148 -20.15 -19.88 -14.76
N LEU A 149 -20.16 -19.49 -13.48
CA LEU A 149 -20.68 -18.21 -12.99
C LEU A 149 -19.56 -17.17 -13.02
N ALA A 150 -19.80 -16.03 -13.66
CA ALA A 150 -18.88 -14.90 -13.61
C ALA A 150 -18.87 -14.29 -12.21
N VAL A 151 -17.68 -13.99 -11.68
CA VAL A 151 -17.47 -13.36 -10.38
C VAL A 151 -16.54 -12.16 -10.51
N GLN A 152 -16.80 -11.10 -9.75
CA GLN A 152 -15.99 -9.89 -9.73
C GLN A 152 -15.91 -9.32 -8.31
N SER A 153 -14.77 -8.75 -7.95
CA SER A 153 -14.62 -8.00 -6.70
C SER A 153 -13.76 -6.76 -6.90
N VAL A 154 -14.09 -5.71 -6.15
CA VAL A 154 -13.42 -4.40 -6.15
C VAL A 154 -13.19 -3.97 -4.71
N GLU A 155 -12.00 -3.47 -4.43
CA GLU A 155 -11.61 -2.94 -3.13
C GLU A 155 -10.96 -1.55 -3.30
N TYR A 156 -11.05 -0.75 -2.24
CA TYR A 156 -10.34 0.52 -2.10
C TYR A 156 -9.47 0.48 -0.85
N THR A 157 -8.25 1.00 -0.95
CA THR A 157 -7.34 1.08 0.19
C THR A 157 -6.41 2.26 0.04
N GLY A 158 -6.08 2.91 1.14
CA GLY A 158 -5.26 4.10 1.07
C GLY A 158 -4.89 4.68 2.41
N HIS A 159 -4.17 5.79 2.36
CA HIS A 159 -3.83 6.57 3.53
C HIS A 159 -3.63 8.04 3.19
N VAL A 160 -3.73 8.87 4.22
CA VAL A 160 -3.19 10.23 4.23
C VAL A 160 -2.44 10.41 5.53
N ARG A 161 -1.27 11.05 5.44
CA ARG A 161 -0.41 11.33 6.58
C ARG A 161 0.12 12.74 6.50
N GLY A 162 0.11 13.41 7.64
CA GLY A 162 0.70 14.72 7.83
C GLY A 162 1.68 14.71 8.99
N SER A 163 2.78 15.44 8.86
CA SER A 163 3.72 15.68 9.93
C SER A 163 4.35 17.08 9.86
N TYR A 164 4.91 17.52 10.99
CA TYR A 164 5.60 18.79 11.10
C TYR A 164 6.93 18.63 11.82
N ASN A 165 8.03 19.01 11.20
CA ASN A 165 9.37 18.93 11.79
C ASN A 165 9.69 20.17 12.64
N TRP A 166 9.51 20.07 13.94
CA TRP A 166 9.93 21.11 14.89
C TRP A 166 11.42 20.92 15.23
N VAL A 167 12.24 21.93 14.92
CA VAL A 167 13.66 21.95 15.34
C VAL A 167 13.76 22.22 16.84
N VAL A 168 14.37 21.30 17.59
CA VAL A 168 14.48 21.37 19.07
C VAL A 168 15.92 21.65 19.54
N GLY A 169 16.86 21.83 18.60
CA GLY A 169 18.25 22.22 18.88
C GLY A 169 19.24 21.54 17.95
N GLY A 170 20.14 22.33 17.35
CA GLY A 170 21.16 21.83 16.42
C GLY A 170 20.57 20.96 15.29
N LYS A 171 20.85 19.65 15.34
CA LYS A 171 20.43 18.66 14.34
C LYS A 171 19.27 17.75 14.81
N ALA A 172 18.58 18.11 15.89
CA ALA A 172 17.47 17.33 16.44
C ALA A 172 16.11 17.90 16.01
N PHE A 173 15.17 17.00 15.71
CA PHE A 173 13.80 17.32 15.30
C PHE A 173 12.79 16.54 16.12
N LEU A 174 11.72 17.20 16.54
CA LEU A 174 10.52 16.55 17.04
C LEU A 174 9.45 16.65 15.94
N GLU A 175 8.91 15.50 15.55
CA GLU A 175 7.96 15.37 14.45
C GLU A 175 6.65 14.76 14.95
N PRO A 176 5.67 15.58 15.38
CA PRO A 176 4.29 15.14 15.45
C PRO A 176 3.81 14.61 14.10
N THR A 177 3.16 13.45 14.12
CA THR A 177 2.69 12.75 12.93
C THR A 177 1.28 12.23 13.17
N PHE A 178 0.41 12.44 12.18
CA PHE A 178 -0.95 11.91 12.15
C PHE A 178 -1.17 11.20 10.83
N MET A 179 -1.76 10.01 10.87
CA MET A 179 -2.05 9.20 9.71
C MET A 179 -3.44 8.59 9.83
N LEU A 180 -4.23 8.73 8.78
CA LEU A 180 -5.47 7.98 8.58
C LEU A 180 -5.23 6.95 7.49
N MET A 181 -5.55 5.69 7.75
CA MET A 181 -5.59 4.62 6.77
C MET A 181 -7.00 4.06 6.67
N PHE A 182 -7.37 3.61 5.47
CA PHE A 182 -8.65 2.95 5.25
C PHE A 182 -8.51 1.76 4.31
N PHE A 183 -9.45 0.84 4.43
CA PHE A 183 -9.74 -0.24 3.51
C PHE A 183 -11.26 -0.41 3.42
N ASP A 184 -11.80 -0.50 2.21
CA ASP A 184 -13.21 -0.72 1.93
C ASP A 184 -13.32 -1.79 0.84
N GLY A 185 -13.89 -2.94 1.19
CA GLY A 185 -14.22 -4.03 0.27
C GLY A 185 -15.72 -4.39 0.34
N PRO A 186 -16.13 -5.49 -0.31
CA PRO A 186 -17.52 -5.91 -0.32
C PRO A 186 -18.09 -6.19 1.08
N MET A 187 -19.33 -5.75 1.32
CA MET A 187 -20.00 -5.84 2.62
C MET A 187 -21.18 -6.82 2.66
N ASP A 188 -21.80 -7.11 1.50
CA ASP A 188 -22.92 -8.05 1.40
C ASP A 188 -22.45 -9.49 1.17
N VAL A 189 -23.37 -10.45 1.37
CA VAL A 189 -23.09 -11.89 1.28
C VAL A 189 -22.50 -12.28 -0.07
N GLN A 190 -23.05 -11.77 -1.17
CA GLN A 190 -22.63 -12.16 -2.52
C GLN A 190 -21.24 -11.59 -2.85
N GLY A 191 -21.03 -10.30 -2.60
CA GLY A 191 -19.75 -9.66 -2.84
C GLY A 191 -18.63 -10.25 -1.98
N GLN A 192 -18.93 -10.69 -0.76
CA GLN A 192 -17.97 -11.39 0.09
C GLN A 192 -17.66 -12.80 -0.41
N ALA A 193 -18.64 -13.52 -0.94
CA ALA A 193 -18.43 -14.80 -1.60
C ALA A 193 -17.56 -14.65 -2.85
N ASP A 194 -17.81 -13.63 -3.68
CA ASP A 194 -17.04 -13.32 -4.88
C ASP A 194 -15.61 -12.89 -4.53
N ALA A 195 -15.42 -12.06 -3.50
CA ALA A 195 -14.10 -11.70 -3.01
C ALA A 195 -13.32 -12.94 -2.54
N ALA A 196 -13.93 -13.82 -1.74
CA ALA A 196 -13.31 -15.05 -1.28
C ALA A 196 -12.93 -15.98 -2.46
N ALA A 197 -13.81 -16.09 -3.46
CA ALA A 197 -13.56 -16.83 -4.70
C ALA A 197 -12.30 -16.36 -5.43
N LEU A 198 -12.14 -15.04 -5.50
CA LEU A 198 -11.06 -14.36 -6.19
C LEU A 198 -9.83 -14.14 -5.30
N LYS A 199 -9.80 -14.70 -4.08
CA LYS A 199 -8.72 -14.49 -3.08
C LYS A 199 -8.46 -13.00 -2.82
N MET A 200 -9.54 -12.25 -2.74
CA MET A 200 -9.62 -10.83 -2.39
C MET A 200 -10.09 -10.69 -0.94
N SER A 201 -9.83 -9.53 -0.35
CA SER A 201 -10.30 -9.15 0.99
C SER A 201 -11.73 -8.58 0.91
N ALA A 202 -12.39 -8.48 2.05
CA ALA A 202 -13.73 -7.89 2.16
C ALA A 202 -13.96 -7.24 3.53
N GLY A 203 -15.12 -6.60 3.72
CA GLY A 203 -15.37 -5.79 4.91
C GLY A 203 -14.71 -4.41 4.83
N SER A 204 -14.63 -3.70 5.94
CA SER A 204 -13.93 -2.42 6.05
C SER A 204 -12.98 -2.37 7.24
N GLU A 205 -11.97 -1.50 7.14
CA GLU A 205 -11.03 -1.18 8.21
C GLU A 205 -10.69 0.31 8.16
N LYS A 206 -10.67 0.96 9.32
CA LYS A 206 -10.14 2.32 9.50
C LYS A 206 -9.12 2.31 10.62
N THR A 207 -7.98 2.91 10.36
CA THR A 207 -6.93 3.08 11.35
C THR A 207 -6.51 4.54 11.44
N LEU A 208 -6.60 5.10 12.63
CA LEU A 208 -5.98 6.37 12.97
C LEU A 208 -4.70 6.09 13.75
N ASP A 209 -3.60 6.71 13.37
CA ASP A 209 -2.32 6.65 14.06
C ASP A 209 -1.87 8.08 14.35
N ALA A 210 -1.60 8.39 15.61
CA ALA A 210 -1.07 9.67 16.03
C ALA A 210 0.10 9.47 16.97
N GLY A 211 1.15 10.26 16.80
CA GLY A 211 2.33 10.12 17.63
C GLY A 211 3.38 11.18 17.42
N LEU A 212 4.52 10.95 18.09
CA LEU A 212 5.70 11.78 18.06
C LEU A 212 6.89 10.94 17.61
N ASN A 213 7.66 11.51 16.69
CA ASN A 213 8.93 11.00 16.24
C ASN A 213 10.04 11.95 16.71
N TRP A 214 10.95 11.50 17.55
CA TRP A 214 12.11 12.28 17.97
C TRP A 214 13.35 11.83 17.21
N HIS A 215 13.78 12.66 16.26
CA HIS A 215 14.97 12.46 15.45
C HIS A 215 16.17 13.11 16.12
N LEU A 216 17.14 12.28 16.49
CA LEU A 216 18.40 12.67 17.10
C LEU A 216 19.51 12.52 16.05
N GLN A 217 20.31 13.57 15.88
CA GLN A 217 21.34 13.65 14.84
C GLN A 217 20.77 13.36 13.43
N GLN A 218 19.67 14.02 13.07
CA GLN A 218 18.91 13.86 11.82
C GLN A 218 18.39 12.44 11.54
N ARG A 219 19.25 11.50 11.16
CA ARG A 219 18.85 10.15 10.68
C ARG A 219 19.44 9.00 11.47
N ARG A 220 20.39 9.26 12.37
CA ARG A 220 21.14 8.19 13.05
C ARG A 220 20.34 7.51 14.15
N LEU A 221 19.49 8.27 14.84
CA LEU A 221 18.65 7.74 15.89
C LEU A 221 17.27 8.38 15.82
N LYS A 222 16.23 7.55 15.85
CA LYS A 222 14.85 7.98 15.90
C LYS A 222 14.14 7.21 17.01
N LEU A 223 13.58 7.93 17.96
CA LEU A 223 12.67 7.38 18.98
C LEU A 223 11.23 7.69 18.56
N LEU A 224 10.31 6.77 18.83
CA LEU A 224 8.93 6.93 18.39
C LEU A 224 7.93 6.45 19.45
N LEU A 225 6.90 7.26 19.66
CA LEU A 225 5.76 7.02 20.55
C LEU A 225 4.50 7.28 19.76
N HIS A 226 3.69 6.25 19.55
CA HIS A 226 2.51 6.33 18.70
C HIS A 226 1.34 5.59 19.35
N TYR A 227 0.14 6.14 19.24
CA TYR A 227 -1.08 5.44 19.61
C TYR A 227 -1.91 5.20 18.36
N THR A 228 -2.39 3.97 18.21
CA THR A 228 -3.22 3.57 17.07
C THR A 228 -4.63 3.23 17.53
N TRP A 229 -5.62 3.89 16.94
CA TRP A 229 -7.03 3.51 17.02
C TRP A 229 -7.42 2.69 15.79
N ARG A 230 -8.10 1.57 15.98
CA ARG A 230 -8.53 0.70 14.89
C ARG A 230 -9.99 0.34 15.02
N LEU A 231 -10.69 0.43 13.90
CA LEU A 231 -12.09 0.06 13.75
C LEU A 231 -12.19 -0.82 12.50
N GLY A 232 -13.02 -1.85 12.56
CA GLY A 232 -13.30 -2.68 11.39
C GLY A 232 -14.71 -3.22 11.45
N ASP A 233 -15.29 -3.44 10.28
CA ASP A 233 -16.60 -4.05 10.10
C ASP A 233 -16.45 -5.24 9.13
N ALA A 234 -16.85 -6.42 9.58
CA ALA A 234 -16.76 -7.64 8.79
C ALA A 234 -17.89 -7.73 7.74
N GLY A 235 -18.86 -6.83 7.75
CA GLY A 235 -20.06 -6.91 6.91
C GLY A 235 -20.87 -8.17 7.22
N ALA A 236 -21.46 -8.77 6.18
CA ALA A 236 -22.33 -9.93 6.32
C ALA A 236 -21.62 -11.17 6.90
N ALA A 237 -20.29 -11.28 6.80
CA ALA A 237 -19.50 -12.36 7.37
C ALA A 237 -19.53 -12.40 8.91
N GLY A 238 -19.74 -11.25 9.56
CA GLY A 238 -19.93 -11.16 11.01
C GLY A 238 -18.72 -11.55 11.87
N ASP A 239 -18.99 -11.86 13.13
CA ASP A 239 -17.99 -12.18 14.16
C ASP A 239 -17.26 -13.50 13.84
N GLY A 240 -15.93 -13.50 13.99
CA GLY A 240 -15.08 -14.67 13.70
C GLY A 240 -14.69 -14.83 12.23
N ALA A 241 -15.11 -13.90 11.36
CA ALA A 241 -14.66 -13.84 9.97
C ALA A 241 -13.15 -13.59 9.85
N GLN A 242 -12.56 -13.96 8.71
CA GLN A 242 -11.15 -13.67 8.36
C GLN A 242 -11.07 -12.92 7.02
N VAL A 243 -11.99 -11.98 6.82
CA VAL A 243 -12.23 -11.31 5.53
C VAL A 243 -11.18 -10.27 5.18
N ASN A 244 -10.47 -9.72 6.17
CA ASN A 244 -9.41 -8.74 5.95
C ASN A 244 -8.38 -8.77 7.08
N MET A 245 -7.40 -7.86 7.05
CA MET A 245 -6.29 -7.84 8.01
C MET A 245 -6.67 -7.43 9.42
N TYR A 246 -7.76 -6.69 9.59
CA TYR A 246 -8.28 -6.34 10.91
C TYR A 246 -8.81 -7.58 11.64
N PHE A 247 -9.33 -8.56 10.88
CA PHE A 247 -9.98 -9.75 11.40
C PHE A 247 -9.12 -11.05 11.36
N THR A 248 -7.85 -10.97 10.94
CA THR A 248 -6.99 -12.16 10.84
C THR A 248 -5.55 -11.92 11.30
N GLU A 249 -4.96 -12.95 11.90
CA GLU A 249 -3.54 -13.02 12.27
C GLU A 249 -2.96 -14.38 11.86
N SER A 250 -1.79 -14.36 11.23
CA SER A 250 -1.17 -15.57 10.71
C SER A 250 -0.80 -16.51 11.85
N GLY A 251 -1.21 -17.78 11.75
CA GLY A 251 -0.93 -18.79 12.78
C GLY A 251 -1.86 -18.75 14.00
N VAL A 252 -2.72 -17.73 14.10
CA VAL A 252 -3.74 -17.63 15.17
C VAL A 252 -5.15 -17.81 14.60
N GLY A 253 -5.41 -17.26 13.41
CA GLY A 253 -6.73 -17.31 12.76
C GLY A 253 -7.54 -16.03 13.01
N ALA A 254 -8.82 -16.19 13.30
CA ALA A 254 -9.75 -15.07 13.47
C ALA A 254 -9.45 -14.28 14.74
N ILE A 255 -9.30 -12.96 14.60
CA ILE A 255 -9.07 -12.02 15.70
C ILE A 255 -9.87 -10.74 15.48
N ARG A 256 -9.81 -9.81 16.44
CA ARG A 256 -10.16 -8.40 16.23
C ARG A 256 -8.98 -7.56 16.68
N ARG A 257 -8.35 -6.82 15.76
CA ARG A 257 -7.22 -5.96 16.14
C ARG A 257 -7.70 -4.81 17.03
N GLY A 258 -7.18 -4.76 18.26
CA GLY A 258 -7.43 -3.67 19.18
C GLY A 258 -6.58 -2.43 18.92
N ASN A 259 -6.85 -1.40 19.72
CA ASN A 259 -6.00 -0.23 19.85
C ASN A 259 -4.69 -0.61 20.56
N TRP A 260 -3.61 0.11 20.30
CA TRP A 260 -2.35 -0.15 20.97
C TRP A 260 -1.47 1.11 21.04
N LEU A 261 -0.62 1.14 22.08
CA LEU A 261 0.46 2.10 22.24
C LEU A 261 1.77 1.46 21.78
N GLY A 262 2.45 2.13 20.86
CA GLY A 262 3.73 1.72 20.31
C GLY A 262 4.88 2.57 20.81
N LEU A 263 5.91 1.90 21.27
CA LEU A 263 7.22 2.46 21.56
C LEU A 263 8.23 1.82 20.62
N GLY A 264 9.14 2.61 20.07
CA GLY A 264 10.18 2.06 19.22
C GLY A 264 11.40 2.95 19.07
N MET A 265 12.43 2.34 18.52
CA MET A 265 13.73 2.93 18.28
C MET A 265 14.26 2.45 16.94
N HIS A 266 14.77 3.37 16.14
CA HIS A 266 15.50 3.07 14.91
C HIS A 266 16.88 3.72 15.01
N ALA A 267 17.92 2.89 14.99
CA ALA A 267 19.31 3.33 15.08
C ALA A 267 20.09 2.84 13.86
N ILE A 268 20.85 3.74 13.22
CA ILE A 268 21.76 3.45 12.12
C ILE A 268 23.18 3.72 12.62
N PHE A 269 24.02 2.69 12.62
CA PHE A 269 25.43 2.74 13.03
C PHE A 269 26.35 2.79 11.83
#